data_AF-A0AAW3ZR01-F1
#
_entry.id   AF-A0AAW3ZR01-F1
#
_cell.length_a   1.000
_cell.length_b   1.000
_cell.length_c   1.000
_cell.angle_alpha   90.00
_cell.angle_beta   90.00
_cell.angle_gamma   90.00
#
_symmetry.space_group_name_H-M   'P 1'
#
loop_
_entity.id
_entity.type
_entity.pdbx_description
1 polymer ?
#
loop_
_entity_poly.entity_id
_entity_poly.type
_entity_poly.pdbx_seq_one_letter_code
_entity_poly.pdbx_strand_id
1 'polypeptide(L)' 'MRILLVLIPISLLLLGIAVTAFVWAARRGQFDDLDTPALDVLADESAPSAEHTHD' A
#
# COMPACT_ATOMS: atom_id res chain seq x y z
N MET A 1 -17.27 -8.97 -37.98
CA MET A 1 -18.14 -8.56 -36.84
C MET A 1 -18.36 -9.64 -35.77
N ARG A 2 -17.78 -10.85 -35.87
CA ARG A 2 -17.89 -11.88 -34.81
C ARG A 2 -16.95 -11.69 -33.62
N ILE A 3 -15.81 -11.02 -33.82
CA ILE A 3 -14.80 -10.85 -32.78
C ILE A 3 -15.29 -10.02 -31.59
N LEU A 4 -16.20 -9.06 -31.83
CA LEU A 4 -16.80 -8.25 -30.78
C LEU A 4 -17.59 -9.08 -29.78
N LEU A 5 -18.27 -10.15 -30.24
CA LEU A 5 -19.00 -11.07 -29.36
C LEU A 5 -18.09 -11.84 -28.40
N VAL A 6 -16.79 -11.95 -28.71
CA VAL A 6 -15.78 -12.59 -27.85
C VAL A 6 -15.04 -11.55 -27.01
N LEU A 7 -14.73 -10.39 -27.59
CA LEU A 7 -14.03 -9.30 -26.90
C LEU A 7 -14.85 -8.67 -25.77
N ILE A 8 -16.15 -8.48 -25.97
CA ILE A 8 -17.03 -7.87 -24.95
C ILE A 8 -17.07 -8.69 -23.65
N PRO A 9 -17.33 -10.01 -23.65
CA PRO A 9 -17.34 -10.77 -22.40
C PRO A 9 -15.94 -10.86 -21.77
N ILE A 10 -14.88 -10.96 -22.58
CA ILE A 10 -13.50 -10.96 -22.07
C ILE A 10 -13.17 -9.63 -21.38
N SER A 11 -13.52 -8.50 -22.00
CA SER A 11 -13.25 -7.18 -21.41
C SER A 11 -14.05 -6.95 -20.13
N LEU A 12 -15.31 -7.38 -20.08
CA LEU A 12 -16.12 -7.34 -18.86
C LEU A 12 -15.53 -8.20 -17.74
N LEU A 13 -15.03 -9.40 -18.06
CA LEU A 13 -14.37 -10.27 -17.10
C LEU A 13 -13.09 -9.62 -16.55
N LEU A 14 -12.24 -9.10 -17.43
CA LEU A 14 -11.01 -8.40 -17.04
C LEU A 14 -11.30 -7.15 -16.20
N LEU A 15 -12.31 -6.37 -16.58
CA LEU A 15 -12.76 -5.21 -15.82
C LEU A 15 -13.25 -5.61 -14.42
N GLY A 16 -14.05 -6.68 -14.33
CA GLY A 16 -14.52 -7.21 -13.05
C GLY A 16 -13.39 -7.67 -12.14
N ILE A 17 -12.39 -8.35 -12.69
CA ILE A 17 -11.18 -8.76 -11.97
C ILE A 17 -10.42 -7.53 -11.46
N ALA A 18 -10.21 -6.53 -12.33
CA ALA A 18 -9.49 -5.31 -11.98
C ALA A 18 -10.19 -4.53 -10.85
N VAL A 19 -11.51 -4.35 -10.94
CA VAL A 19 -12.30 -3.68 -9.89
C VAL A 19 -12.24 -4.45 -8.58
N THR A 20 -12.37 -5.78 -8.62
CA THR A 20 -12.31 -6.62 -7.41
C THR A 20 -10.95 -6.53 -6.74
N ALA A 21 -9.86 -6.62 -7.53
CA ALA A 21 -8.50 -6.49 -7.03
C ALA A 21 -8.25 -5.09 -6.42
N PHE A 22 -8.73 -4.04 -7.08
CA PHE A 22 -8.63 -2.66 -6.60
C PHE A 22 -9.35 -2.47 -5.26
N VAL A 23 -10.61 -2.91 -5.15
CA VAL A 23 -11.39 -2.80 -3.91
C VAL A 23 -10.75 -3.61 -2.79
N TRP A 24 -10.23 -4.80 -3.08
CA TRP A 24 -9.51 -5.60 -2.11
C TRP A 24 -8.24 -4.91 -1.61
N ALA A 25 -7.43 -4.34 -2.50
CA ALA A 25 -6.21 -3.62 -2.15
C ALA A 25 -6.50 -2.35 -1.33
N ALA A 26 -7.54 -1.60 -1.72
CA ALA A 26 -7.98 -0.42 -0.98
C ALA A 26 -8.47 -0.77 0.43
N ARG A 27 -9.19 -1.89 0.60
CA ARG A 27 -9.68 -2.36 1.91
C ARG A 27 -8.59 -3.00 2.78
N ARG A 28 -7.51 -3.50 2.17
CA ARG A 28 -6.35 -4.10 2.85
C ARG A 28 -5.49 -3.07 3.59
N GLY A 29 -5.83 -1.78 3.56
CA GLY A 29 -5.11 -0.76 4.32
C GLY A 29 -3.68 -0.53 3.83
N GLN A 30 -3.35 -0.87 2.56
CA GLN A 30 -2.00 -0.64 2.01
C GLN A 30 -1.57 0.84 1.96
N PHE A 31 -2.50 1.75 2.28
CA PHE A 31 -2.29 3.20 2.35
C PHE A 31 -2.21 3.72 3.79
N ASP A 32 -2.47 2.87 4.79
CA ASP A 32 -2.45 3.22 6.21
C ASP A 32 -1.01 3.26 6.77
N ASP A 33 -0.08 2.57 6.10
CA ASP A 33 1.35 2.49 6.49
C ASP A 33 2.21 3.60 5.85
N LEU A 34 1.59 4.64 5.28
CA LEU A 34 2.29 5.82 4.76
C LEU A 34 2.57 6.88 5.83
N ASP A 35 1.93 6.77 6.99
CA ASP A 35 2.08 7.70 8.10
C ASP A 35 3.27 7.36 9.03
N THR A 36 3.73 6.11 9.01
CA THR A 36 4.81 5.61 9.88
C THR A 36 6.23 6.07 9.51
N PRO A 37 6.66 6.18 8.24
CA PRO A 37 8.05 6.53 7.92
C PRO A 37 8.39 8.02 8.10
N ALA A 38 7.40 8.91 8.19
CA ALA A 38 7.64 10.36 8.28
C ALA A 38 8.10 10.81 9.69
N LEU A 39 7.77 10.05 10.74
CA LEU A 39 8.16 10.36 12.11
C LEU A 39 9.50 9.74 12.51
N ASP A 40 9.94 8.68 11.81
CA ASP A 40 11.17 7.95 12.12
C ASP A 40 12.43 8.76 11.73
N VAL A 41 12.38 9.50 10.62
CA VAL A 41 13.49 10.36 10.16
C VAL A 41 13.78 11.55 11.09
N LEU A 42 12.81 11.99 11.88
CA LEU A 42 12.98 13.12 12.81
C LEU A 42 13.17 12.69 14.27
N ALA A 43 12.92 11.41 14.60
CA ALA A 43 13.01 10.89 15.96
C ALA A 43 14.42 10.39 16.35
N ASP A 44 15.33 10.22 15.39
CA ASP A 44 16.67 9.64 15.63
C ASP A 44 17.66 10.59 16.35
N GLU A 45 17.34 11.88 16.51
CA GLU A 45 18.23 12.89 17.13
C GLU A 45 17.92 13.15 18.62
N SER A 46 17.04 12.37 19.27
CA SER A 46 16.56 12.65 20.64
C SER A 46 16.73 11.50 21.64
N ALA A 47 17.82 10.73 21.58
CA ALA A 47 18.24 9.93 22.73
C ALA A 47 19.19 10.77 23.61
N PRO A 48 18.77 11.23 24.80
CA PRO A 48 19.65 11.98 25.69
C PRO A 48 20.76 11.06 26.22
N SER A 49 21.97 11.62 26.28
CA SER A 49 23.14 11.11 26.98
C SER A 49 22.79 10.28 28.21
N ALA A 50 22.93 8.96 28.12
CA ALA A 50 23.16 8.11 29.29
C ALA A 50 24.66 7.90 29.42
N GLU A 51 25.29 8.92 29.96
CA GLU A 51 26.59 8.89 30.64
C GLU A 51 26.72 7.59 31.44
N HIS A 52 27.50 6.64 30.92
CA HIS A 52 28.00 5.51 31.69
C HIS A 52 29.40 5.87 32.20
N THR A 53 29.40 6.77 33.18
CA THR A 53 30.44 6.82 34.20
C THR A 53 30.16 5.66 35.15
N HIS A 54 30.93 4.57 35.04
CA HIS A 54 31.22 3.69 36.17
C HIS A 54 32.52 2.92 35.90
N ASP A 55 33.56 3.37 36.62
CA ASP A 55 34.83 2.73 37.01
C ASP A 55 35.77 2.12 35.95
#